data_AF-B7PZW1-F1
#
_entry.id   AF-B7PZW1-F1
#
_cell.length_a   1.000
_cell.length_b   1.000
_cell.length_c   1.000
_cell.angle_alpha   90.00
_cell.angle_beta   90.00
_cell.angle_gamma   90.00
#
_symmetry.space_group_name_H-M   'P 1'
#
loop_
_entity.id
_entity.type
_entity.pdbx_description
1 polymer ?
#
loop_
_entity_poly.entity_id
_entity_poly.type
_entity_poly.pdbx_seq_one_letter_code
_entity_poly.pdbx_strand_id
1 'polypeptide(L)'
;MESCAWCLLVLCHAWWAGCAASDDVPLLLVVSFDGFWYQYLSLYNTPNIQALAAEGVRAEYMKNVYVTKTFPNHFTLATGLYEESHGIMGNSITPPEANLFPRYSVTPRSLNARDLCLTGEAQILE
;
A
#
# COMPACT_ATOMS: atom_id res chain seq x y z
N MET A 1 29.69 -29.31 47.51
CA MET A 1 28.96 -29.66 46.27
C MET A 1 27.83 -28.65 45.97
N GLU A 2 27.96 -27.36 46.33
CA GLU A 2 26.85 -26.39 46.19
C GLU A 2 27.14 -25.27 45.18
N SER A 3 28.34 -25.27 44.59
CA SER A 3 28.78 -24.25 43.62
C SER A 3 28.24 -24.45 42.19
N CYS A 4 27.62 -25.60 41.86
CA CYS A 4 27.15 -25.88 40.50
C CYS A 4 25.75 -25.34 40.19
N ALA A 5 24.89 -25.20 41.20
CA ALA A 5 23.48 -24.82 40.98
C ALA A 5 23.32 -23.35 40.60
N TRP A 6 24.20 -22.47 41.09
CA TRP A 6 24.15 -21.04 40.78
C TRP A 6 24.67 -20.69 39.38
N CYS A 7 25.63 -21.45 38.85
CA CYS A 7 26.15 -21.23 37.50
C CYS A 7 25.11 -21.52 36.40
N LEU A 8 24.20 -22.47 36.63
CA LEU A 8 23.15 -22.83 35.67
C LEU A 8 22.01 -21.80 35.59
N LEU A 9 21.70 -21.11 36.70
CA LEU A 9 20.67 -20.06 36.71
C LEU A 9 21.16 -18.78 36.02
N VAL A 10 22.43 -18.42 36.19
CA VAL A 10 23.02 -17.22 35.56
C VAL A 10 23.14 -17.39 34.03
N LEU A 11 23.44 -18.59 33.55
CA LEU A 11 23.49 -18.88 32.10
C LEU A 11 22.09 -18.88 31.45
N CYS A 12 21.04 -19.21 32.20
CA CYS A 12 19.67 -19.21 31.68
C CYS A 12 19.09 -17.78 31.53
N HIS A 13 19.45 -16.85 32.43
CA HIS A 13 19.03 -15.46 32.33
C HIS A 13 19.75 -14.68 31.22
N ALA A 14 20.94 -15.10 30.80
CA ALA A 14 21.68 -14.46 29.71
C ALA A 14 21.15 -14.84 28.31
N TRP A 15 20.41 -15.96 28.19
CA TRP A 15 19.83 -16.40 26.91
C TRP A 15 18.44 -15.82 26.60
N TRP A 16 17.74 -15.23 27.58
CA TRP A 16 16.47 -14.53 27.31
C TRP A 16 16.67 -13.07 26.87
N ALA A 17 17.86 -12.49 27.05
CA ALA A 17 18.13 -11.11 26.63
C ALA A 17 18.55 -10.97 25.15
N GLY A 18 18.34 -12.01 24.34
CA GLY A 18 18.77 -12.08 22.95
C GLY A 18 17.72 -11.57 21.96
N CYS A 19 17.91 -10.32 21.52
CA CYS A 19 17.41 -9.77 20.25
C CYS A 19 15.90 -9.53 20.12
N ALA A 20 15.45 -8.37 20.60
CA ALA A 20 14.38 -7.63 19.94
C ALA A 20 15.00 -6.35 19.36
N ALA A 21 15.80 -6.50 18.30
CA ALA A 21 16.06 -5.37 17.41
C ALA A 21 14.81 -5.20 16.54
N SER A 22 13.79 -4.56 17.11
CA SER A 22 12.71 -4.01 16.31
C SER A 22 13.24 -2.71 15.74
N ASP A 23 13.38 -2.62 14.42
CA ASP A 23 13.50 -1.31 13.78
C ASP A 23 12.36 -0.43 14.31
N ASP A 24 12.69 0.67 14.96
CA ASP A 24 11.80 1.51 15.79
C ASP A 24 10.79 2.31 14.95
N VAL A 25 10.53 1.86 13.72
CA VAL A 25 9.62 2.46 12.75
C VAL A 25 8.51 1.47 12.46
N PRO A 26 7.23 1.84 12.71
CA PRO A 26 6.12 0.97 12.38
C PRO A 26 6.06 0.73 10.86
N LEU A 27 5.94 -0.54 10.47
CA LEU A 27 5.77 -0.93 9.07
C LEU A 27 4.44 -0.38 8.52
N LEU A 28 4.50 0.38 7.44
CA LEU A 28 3.33 0.86 6.71
C LEU A 28 3.01 -0.09 5.55
N LEU A 29 1.89 -0.80 5.65
CA LEU A 29 1.31 -1.57 4.55
C LEU A 29 0.10 -0.84 3.99
N VAL A 30 0.16 -0.47 2.72
CA VAL A 30 -0.98 0.12 1.99
C VAL A 30 -1.62 -0.95 1.14
N VAL A 31 -2.87 -1.30 1.44
CA VAL A 31 -3.68 -2.27 0.67
C VAL A 31 -4.80 -1.51 -0.04
N SER A 32 -4.85 -1.60 -1.36
CA SER A 32 -5.93 -1.05 -2.16
C SER A 32 -6.81 -2.17 -2.71
N PHE A 33 -8.12 -1.97 -2.68
CA PHE A 33 -9.09 -2.87 -3.31
C PHE A 33 -9.77 -2.11 -4.46
N ASP A 34 -9.46 -2.48 -5.71
CA ASP A 34 -10.05 -1.79 -6.86
C ASP A 34 -11.57 -1.98 -6.92
N GLY A 35 -12.30 -0.89 -7.15
CA GLY A 35 -13.76 -0.89 -7.20
C GLY A 35 -14.46 -1.13 -5.85
N PHE A 36 -13.78 -1.07 -4.71
CA PHE A 36 -14.42 -1.28 -3.41
C PHE A 36 -15.28 -0.08 -2.99
N TRP A 37 -16.60 -0.23 -3.15
CA TRP A 37 -17.55 0.83 -2.80
C TRP A 37 -17.84 0.86 -1.29
N TYR A 38 -17.96 2.07 -0.71
CA TYR A 38 -18.13 2.25 0.74
C TYR A 38 -19.35 1.52 1.34
N GLN A 39 -20.41 1.29 0.55
CA GLN A 39 -21.59 0.57 0.99
C GLN A 39 -21.40 -0.95 1.06
N TYR A 40 -20.34 -1.52 0.47
CA TYR A 40 -20.11 -2.97 0.47
C TYR A 40 -19.94 -3.55 1.86
N LEU A 41 -19.43 -2.76 2.82
CA LEU A 41 -19.34 -3.16 4.23
C LEU A 41 -20.70 -3.45 4.87
N SER A 42 -21.75 -2.75 4.43
CA SER A 42 -23.13 -2.95 4.91
C SER A 42 -23.93 -3.94 4.06
N LEU A 43 -23.63 -4.05 2.77
CA LEU A 43 -24.36 -4.92 1.84
C LEU A 43 -23.91 -6.38 1.92
N TYR A 44 -22.66 -6.63 2.27
CA TYR A 44 -22.05 -7.97 2.26
C TYR A 44 -21.39 -8.30 3.59
N ASN A 45 -21.41 -9.58 3.94
CA ASN A 45 -20.73 -10.08 5.14
C ASN A 45 -19.22 -10.20 4.88
N THR A 46 -18.44 -9.23 5.37
CA THR A 46 -16.98 -9.16 5.22
C THR A 46 -16.31 -9.15 6.60
N PRO A 47 -16.25 -10.31 7.30
CA PRO A 47 -15.94 -10.35 8.74
C PRO A 47 -14.57 -9.74 9.07
N ASN A 48 -13.56 -9.97 8.23
CA ASN A 48 -12.21 -9.45 8.48
C ASN A 48 -12.12 -7.92 8.29
N ILE A 49 -12.79 -7.39 7.26
CA ILE A 49 -12.77 -5.93 6.99
C ILE A 49 -13.65 -5.20 8.00
N GLN A 50 -14.77 -5.81 8.41
CA GLN A 50 -15.62 -5.28 9.48
C GLN A 50 -14.90 -5.28 10.83
N ALA A 51 -14.14 -6.32 11.16
CA ALA A 51 -13.30 -6.35 12.36
C ALA A 51 -12.23 -5.24 12.31
N LEU A 52 -11.53 -5.08 11.18
CA LEU A 52 -10.55 -4.01 10.98
C LEU A 52 -11.18 -2.62 11.14
N ALA A 53 -12.40 -2.43 10.62
CA ALA A 53 -13.14 -1.19 10.75
C ALA A 53 -13.64 -0.90 12.18
N ALA A 54 -13.92 -1.95 12.97
CA ALA A 54 -14.39 -1.83 14.35
C ALA A 54 -13.24 -1.60 15.34
N GLU A 55 -12.08 -2.21 15.11
CA GLU A 55 -10.89 -2.07 15.95
C GLU A 55 -10.03 -0.86 15.55
N GLY A 56 -10.12 -0.42 14.29
CA GLY A 56 -9.33 0.68 13.73
C GLY A 56 -10.11 1.98 13.53
N VAL A 57 -9.64 2.79 12.58
CA VAL A 57 -10.27 4.07 12.19
C VAL A 57 -10.91 3.92 10.82
N ARG A 58 -12.18 4.34 10.71
CA ARG A 58 -12.95 4.29 9.46
C ARG A 58 -13.50 5.66 9.08
N ALA A 59 -13.28 6.07 7.82
CA ALA A 59 -13.97 7.20 7.22
C ALA A 59 -15.35 6.81 6.68
N GLU A 60 -16.30 7.76 6.60
CA GLU A 60 -17.64 7.49 6.06
C GLU A 60 -17.60 7.07 4.57
N TYR A 61 -16.81 7.80 3.79
CA TYR A 61 -16.49 7.49 2.39
C TYR A 61 -15.19 8.19 1.99
N MET A 62 -14.58 7.74 0.89
CA MET A 62 -13.45 8.41 0.24
C MET A 62 -13.95 9.04 -1.07
N LYS A 63 -13.62 10.31 -1.29
CA LYS A 63 -13.93 11.00 -2.55
C LYS A 63 -12.82 10.75 -3.55
N ASN A 64 -13.16 10.08 -4.64
CA ASN A 64 -12.26 9.84 -5.75
C ASN A 64 -12.00 11.12 -6.57
N VAL A 65 -10.87 11.12 -7.27
CA VAL A 65 -10.54 12.16 -8.25
C VAL A 65 -11.24 11.91 -9.58
N TYR A 66 -11.36 12.97 -10.38
CA TYR A 66 -11.93 12.89 -11.72
C TYR A 66 -10.77 12.72 -12.72
N VAL A 67 -10.60 11.58 -13.38
CA VAL A 67 -11.58 10.56 -13.78
C VAL A 67 -11.58 9.36 -12.83
N THR A 68 -12.76 8.80 -12.50
CA THR A 68 -12.89 7.61 -11.65
C THR A 68 -12.46 6.32 -12.36
N LYS A 69 -11.15 6.19 -12.60
CA LYS A 69 -10.47 5.04 -13.20
C LYS A 69 -9.37 4.55 -12.26
N THR A 70 -9.00 3.28 -12.41
CA THR A 70 -8.02 2.59 -11.57
C THR A 70 -6.68 3.33 -11.55
N PHE A 71 -6.01 3.49 -12.69
CA PHE A 71 -4.68 4.10 -12.75
C PHE A 71 -4.65 5.54 -12.19
N PRO A 72 -5.49 6.49 -12.68
CA PRO A 72 -5.50 7.84 -12.14
C PRO A 72 -5.68 7.90 -10.62
N ASN A 73 -6.67 7.18 -10.05
CA ASN A 73 -6.92 7.23 -8.61
C ASN A 73 -5.80 6.62 -7.78
N HIS A 74 -5.22 5.49 -8.19
CA HIS A 74 -4.11 4.88 -7.46
C HIS A 74 -2.86 5.77 -7.48
N PHE A 75 -2.59 6.44 -8.60
CA PHE A 75 -1.48 7.39 -8.71
C PHE A 75 -1.71 8.65 -7.87
N THR A 76 -2.92 9.20 -7.85
CA THR A 76 -3.26 10.30 -6.95
C THR A 76 -3.07 9.92 -5.48
N LEU A 77 -3.48 8.71 -5.07
CA LEU A 77 -3.28 8.24 -3.69
C LEU A 77 -1.80 8.08 -3.32
N ALA A 78 -0.98 7.60 -4.26
CA ALA A 78 0.45 7.41 -4.02
C ALA A 78 1.24 8.74 -4.03
N THR A 79 0.87 9.68 -4.90
CA THR A 79 1.64 10.93 -5.12
C THR A 79 1.07 12.14 -4.38
N GLY A 80 -0.22 12.12 -4.02
CA GLY A 80 -0.94 13.28 -3.51
C GLY A 80 -1.24 14.36 -4.56
N LEU A 81 -0.99 14.08 -5.83
CA LEU A 81 -1.19 15.01 -6.95
C LEU A 81 -2.47 14.69 -7.73
N TYR A 82 -3.04 15.70 -8.40
CA TYR A 82 -4.13 15.51 -9.36
C TYR A 82 -3.62 15.01 -10.72
N GLU A 83 -4.52 14.49 -11.54
CA GLU A 83 -4.25 13.90 -12.85
C GLU A 83 -3.54 14.84 -13.81
N GLU A 84 -3.87 16.13 -13.74
CA GLU A 84 -3.21 17.20 -14.51
C GLU A 84 -1.74 17.40 -14.12
N SER A 85 -1.39 17.08 -12.89
CA SER A 85 -0.04 17.24 -12.34
C SER A 85 0.81 15.98 -12.52
N HIS A 86 0.26 14.79 -12.23
CA HIS A 86 0.98 13.52 -12.41
C HIS A 86 0.86 12.94 -13.83
N GLY A 87 0.04 13.53 -14.71
CA GLY A 87 -0.03 13.22 -16.14
C GLY A 87 -0.78 11.93 -16.52
N ILE A 88 -1.37 11.21 -15.56
CA ILE A 88 -2.09 9.95 -15.81
C ILE A 88 -3.59 10.20 -15.81
N MET A 89 -4.12 10.46 -17.01
CA MET A 89 -5.53 10.82 -17.21
C MET A 89 -6.45 9.61 -17.54
N GLY A 90 -5.89 8.42 -17.75
CA GLY A 90 -6.69 7.22 -18.01
C GLY A 90 -5.87 5.93 -18.10
N ASN A 91 -6.57 4.78 -18.04
CA ASN A 91 -5.96 3.45 -18.10
C ASN A 91 -5.34 3.14 -19.48
N SER A 92 -5.80 3.83 -20.52
CA SER A 92 -5.23 3.77 -21.85
C SER A 92 -5.12 5.17 -22.39
N ILE A 93 -3.92 5.53 -22.82
CA ILE A 93 -3.61 6.84 -23.40
C ILE A 93 -3.21 6.57 -24.85
N THR A 94 -3.87 7.24 -25.79
CA THR A 94 -3.46 7.20 -27.20
C THR A 94 -2.51 8.38 -27.44
N PRO A 95 -1.24 8.16 -27.79
CA PRO A 95 -0.34 9.25 -28.12
C PRO A 95 -0.83 10.00 -29.38
N PRO A 96 -0.61 11.32 -29.48
CA PRO A 96 -1.07 12.12 -30.62
C PRO A 96 -0.48 11.68 -31.97
N GLU A 97 0.65 10.97 -32.00
CA GLU A 97 1.28 10.44 -33.22
C GLU A 97 0.82 9.02 -33.61
N ALA A 98 -0.18 8.45 -32.90
CA ALA A 98 -0.54 7.03 -33.00
C ALA A 98 -1.47 6.65 -34.17
N ASN A 99 -1.21 7.17 -35.38
CA ASN A 99 -1.93 6.73 -36.59
C ASN A 99 -1.53 5.32 -37.07
N LEU A 100 -0.71 4.57 -36.32
CA LEU A 100 -0.12 3.29 -36.72
C LEU A 100 -0.25 2.19 -35.64
N PHE A 101 -1.47 1.88 -35.18
CA PHE A 101 -1.88 0.79 -34.25
C PHE A 101 -2.18 1.18 -32.77
N PRO A 102 -3.13 0.46 -32.11
CA PRO A 102 -4.07 1.06 -31.17
C PRO A 102 -3.64 0.96 -29.71
N ARG A 103 -4.15 1.89 -28.88
CA ARG A 103 -4.20 1.85 -27.40
C ARG A 103 -2.90 1.40 -26.71
N TYR A 104 -2.08 2.35 -26.29
CA TYR A 104 -1.08 2.05 -25.26
C TYR A 104 -1.82 1.78 -23.95
N SER A 105 -1.63 0.58 -23.38
CA SER A 105 -1.87 0.35 -21.96
C SER A 105 -0.75 1.04 -21.20
N VAL A 106 -1.11 1.84 -20.18
CA VAL A 106 -0.10 2.44 -19.31
C VAL A 106 0.59 1.29 -18.59
N THR A 107 1.87 1.07 -18.90
CA THR A 107 2.68 0.05 -18.21
C THR A 107 3.62 0.77 -17.24
N PRO A 108 4.00 0.15 -16.10
CA PRO A 108 4.97 0.75 -15.18
C PRO A 108 6.28 1.18 -15.85
N ARG A 109 6.62 0.56 -16.98
CA ARG A 109 7.82 0.87 -17.79
C ARG A 109 7.69 2.12 -18.67
N SER A 110 6.47 2.56 -19.01
CA SER A 110 6.25 3.80 -19.78
C SER A 110 6.16 5.05 -18.90
N LEU A 111 6.14 4.86 -17.58
CA LEU A 111 6.13 5.95 -16.61
C LEU A 111 7.58 6.30 -16.28
N ASN A 112 7.92 7.58 -16.30
CA ASN A 112 9.25 8.02 -15.90
C ASN A 112 9.51 7.51 -14.48
N ALA A 113 10.45 6.56 -14.35
CA ALA A 113 10.84 5.94 -13.08
C ALA A 113 11.34 6.93 -12.01
N ARG A 114 11.39 8.24 -12.33
CA ARG A 114 11.75 9.31 -11.40
C ARG A 114 10.62 9.67 -10.43
N ASP A 115 9.35 9.47 -10.80
CA ASP A 115 8.23 9.88 -9.96
C ASP A 115 7.85 8.81 -8.92
N LEU A 116 8.19 7.54 -9.17
CA LEU A 116 7.93 6.42 -8.25
C LEU A 116 9.08 6.15 -7.26
N CYS A 117 10.27 6.68 -7.54
CA CYS A 117 11.49 6.39 -6.76
C CYS A 117 11.62 7.23 -5.47
N LEU A 118 10.92 8.37 -5.38
CA LEU A 118 11.05 9.27 -4.23
C LEU A 118 10.19 8.87 -3.01
N THR A 119 9.28 7.90 -3.14
CA THR A 119 8.37 7.48 -2.06
C THR A 119 8.68 6.11 -1.44
N GLY A 120 9.82 5.50 -1.78
CA GLY A 120 10.05 4.07 -1.49
C GLY A 120 9.21 3.20 -2.43
N GLU A 121 9.69 2.02 -2.78
CA GLU A 121 9.12 1.15 -3.83
C GLU A 121 7.63 0.82 -3.58
N ALA A 122 6.73 1.66 -4.09
CA ALA A 122 5.32 1.37 -4.20
C ALA A 122 5.12 0.54 -5.47
N GLN A 123 5.26 -0.78 -5.36
CA GLN A 123 4.71 -1.68 -6.37
C GLN A 123 3.19 -1.59 -6.28
N ILE A 124 2.58 -0.85 -7.20
CA ILE A 124 1.14 -0.89 -7.44
C ILE A 124 0.84 -2.27 -8.05
N LEU A 125 0.51 -3.22 -7.18
CA LEU A 125 -0.06 -4.50 -7.57
C LEU A 125 -1.58 -4.28 -7.68
N GLU A 126 -2.10 -4.32 -8.90
CA GLU A 126 -3.54 -4.51 -9.17
C GLU A 126 -3.93 -5.98 -9.01
#